data_AF-T2JHA2-F1
#
_entry.id   AF-T2JHA2-F1
#
_cell.length_a   1.000
_cell.length_b   1.000
_cell.length_c   1.000
_cell.angle_alpha   90.00
_cell.angle_beta   90.00
_cell.angle_gamma   90.00
#
_symmetry.space_group_name_H-M   'P 1'
#
loop_
_entity.id
_entity.type
_entity.pdbx_description
1 polymer ?
#
loop_
_entity_poly.entity_id
_entity_poly.type
_entity_poly.pdbx_seq_one_letter_code
_entity_poly.pdbx_strand_id
1 'polypeptide(L)'
;MNLKLSHYYRVSRPLFDQVEERTKRAIYVTRTAMFRVIDEESWSLIEQGQFQQIPSEMLAELINIELLVPEEENELQTIIQQNQSTIAEDENLYLVIQPTAYCQLGCHYF
;
A
#
# COMPACT_ATOMS: atom_id res chain seq x y z
N MET A 1 -7.61 -16.40 -13.26
CA MET A 1 -6.47 -16.19 -12.34
C MET A 1 -7.08 -16.01 -10.96
N ASN A 2 -6.72 -16.84 -9.99
CA ASN A 2 -7.21 -16.64 -8.63
C ASN A 2 -6.44 -15.49 -7.99
N LEU A 3 -7.17 -14.66 -7.25
CA LEU A 3 -6.64 -13.50 -6.55
C LEU A 3 -6.84 -13.69 -5.06
N LYS A 4 -6.02 -13.03 -4.27
CA LYS A 4 -6.18 -12.88 -2.83
C LYS A 4 -5.99 -11.41 -2.45
N LEU A 5 -6.55 -11.04 -1.31
CA LEU A 5 -6.23 -9.77 -0.66
C LEU A 5 -4.78 -9.83 -0.16
N SER A 6 -3.98 -8.82 -0.51
CA SER A 6 -2.58 -8.71 -0.09
C SER A 6 -2.47 -8.72 1.44
N HIS A 7 -1.33 -9.17 1.99
CA HIS A 7 -1.01 -8.99 3.40
C HIS A 7 -0.51 -7.57 3.76
N TYR A 8 -0.23 -6.73 2.76
CA TYR A 8 0.47 -5.45 2.90
C TYR A 8 -0.45 -4.24 2.62
N TYR A 9 -1.48 -4.09 3.45
CA TYR A 9 -2.38 -2.94 3.42
C TYR A 9 -2.77 -2.49 4.83
N ARG A 10 -3.29 -1.26 4.92
CA ARG A 10 -3.94 -0.71 6.11
C ARG A 10 -5.26 -0.09 5.72
N VAL A 11 -6.26 -0.24 6.57
CA VAL A 11 -7.61 0.27 6.35
C VAL A 11 -8.01 1.14 7.52
N SER A 12 -8.64 2.26 7.24
CA SER A 12 -9.24 3.09 8.27
C SER A 12 -10.43 2.40 8.93
N ARG A 13 -10.82 2.93 10.09
CA ARG A 13 -12.19 2.76 10.58
C ARG A 13 -13.19 3.26 9.53
N PRO A 14 -14.44 2.74 9.51
CA PRO A 14 -15.50 3.29 8.68
C PRO A 14 -15.72 4.78 8.96
N LEU A 15 -15.95 5.54 7.91
CA LEU A 15 -16.23 6.97 7.95
C LEU A 15 -17.50 7.23 7.16
N PHE A 16 -18.46 7.94 7.73
CA PHE A 16 -19.67 8.33 7.01
C PHE A 16 -19.39 9.57 6.16
N ASP A 17 -19.53 9.43 4.84
CA ASP A 17 -19.48 10.53 3.89
C ASP A 17 -20.86 11.21 3.84
N GLN A 18 -20.91 12.47 4.28
CA GLN A 18 -22.14 13.25 4.33
C GLN A 18 -22.61 13.73 2.94
N VAL A 19 -21.72 13.80 1.95
CA VAL A 19 -22.05 14.31 0.61
C VAL A 19 -22.69 13.22 -0.22
N GLU A 20 -22.12 12.01 -0.16
CA GLU A 20 -22.64 10.85 -0.89
C GLU A 20 -23.59 9.97 -0.05
N GLU A 21 -23.82 10.34 1.21
CA GLU A 21 -24.67 9.63 2.18
C GLU A 21 -24.31 8.14 2.33
N ARG A 22 -23.01 7.83 2.33
CA ARG A 22 -22.50 6.46 2.34
C ARG A 22 -21.34 6.30 3.31
N THR A 23 -21.26 5.12 3.93
CA THR A 23 -20.09 4.74 4.71
C THR A 23 -18.96 4.31 3.77
N LYS A 24 -17.76 4.86 3.99
CA LYS A 24 -16.56 4.62 3.21
C LYS A 24 -15.39 4.26 4.11
N ARG A 25 -14.36 3.68 3.51
CA ARG A 25 -13.07 3.38 4.13
C ARG A 25 -11.94 3.88 3.24
N ALA A 26 -10.87 4.30 3.90
CA ALA A 26 -9.60 4.64 3.29
C ALA A 26 -8.66 3.44 3.38
N ILE A 27 -8.12 3.01 2.25
CA ILE A 27 -7.16 1.91 2.13
C ILE A 27 -5.81 2.50 1.71
N TYR A 28 -4.77 2.12 2.41
CA TYR A 28 -3.39 2.40 2.06
C TYR A 28 -2.67 1.07 1.78
N VAL A 29 -2.18 0.90 0.55
CA VAL A 29 -1.37 -0.26 0.17
C VAL A 29 0.09 0.06 0.49
N THR A 30 0.69 -0.71 1.41
CA THR A 30 2.02 -0.38 1.93
C THR A 30 3.14 -0.76 0.96
N ARG A 31 2.89 -1.68 0.01
CA ARG A 31 3.85 -2.08 -1.03
C ARG A 31 4.08 -0.98 -2.05
N THR A 32 3.01 -0.39 -2.56
CA THR A 32 3.03 0.61 -3.64
C THR A 32 2.91 2.03 -3.14
N ALA A 33 2.70 2.23 -1.83
CA ALA A 33 2.36 3.52 -1.22
C ALA A 33 1.13 4.21 -1.82
N MET A 34 0.25 3.43 -2.46
CA MET A 34 -0.97 3.92 -3.09
C MET A 34 -2.12 3.99 -2.09
N PHE A 35 -3.03 4.94 -2.34
CA PHE A 35 -4.19 5.19 -1.50
C PHE A 35 -5.49 5.08 -2.30
N ARG A 36 -6.52 4.47 -1.72
CA ARG A 36 -7.84 4.38 -2.34
C ARG A 36 -8.96 4.52 -1.32
N VAL A 37 -10.01 5.25 -1.68
CA VAL A 37 -11.25 5.28 -0.91
C VAL A 37 -12.25 4.33 -1.55
N ILE A 38 -12.92 3.53 -0.72
CA ILE A 38 -13.90 2.54 -1.14
C ILE A 38 -15.17 2.69 -0.28
N ASP A 39 -16.33 2.38 -0.83
CA ASP A 39 -17.55 2.24 -0.03
C ASP A 39 -17.54 0.94 0.80
N GLU A 40 -18.35 0.90 1.86
CA GLU A 40 -18.40 -0.23 2.78
C GLU A 40 -18.86 -1.53 2.11
N GLU A 41 -19.77 -1.46 1.13
CA GLU A 41 -20.31 -2.64 0.45
C GLU A 41 -19.22 -3.32 -0.36
N SER A 42 -18.52 -2.55 -1.20
CA SER A 42 -17.39 -3.03 -2.00
C SER A 42 -16.25 -3.52 -1.10
N TRP A 43 -15.98 -2.86 0.03
CA TRP A 43 -14.99 -3.34 0.99
C TRP A 43 -15.35 -4.71 1.58
N SER A 44 -16.62 -4.90 1.97
CA SER A 44 -17.11 -6.18 2.49
C SER A 44 -16.95 -7.31 1.48
N LEU A 45 -17.16 -7.05 0.19
CA LEU A 45 -16.95 -8.03 -0.88
C LEU A 45 -15.47 -8.42 -1.00
N ILE A 46 -14.56 -7.45 -0.91
CA ILE A 46 -13.11 -7.68 -0.96
C ILE A 46 -12.66 -8.53 0.23
N GLU A 47 -13.11 -8.20 1.44
CA GLU A 47 -12.73 -8.91 2.66
C GLU A 47 -13.21 -10.37 2.66
N GLN A 48 -14.35 -10.64 2.01
CA GLN A 48 -14.91 -11.98 1.83
C GLN A 48 -14.33 -12.74 0.63
N GLY A 49 -13.41 -12.14 -0.14
CA GLY A 49 -12.82 -12.76 -1.33
C GLY A 49 -13.78 -12.86 -2.53
N GLN A 50 -14.91 -12.12 -2.50
CA GLN A 50 -15.95 -12.16 -3.53
C GLN A 50 -15.61 -11.24 -4.71
N PHE A 51 -14.39 -11.35 -5.24
CA PHE A 51 -13.87 -10.43 -6.27
C PHE A 51 -14.66 -10.41 -7.59
N GLN A 52 -15.39 -11.48 -7.88
CA GLN A 52 -16.25 -11.59 -9.07
C GLN A 52 -17.45 -10.64 -9.05
N GLN A 53 -17.84 -10.16 -7.86
CA GLN A 53 -18.95 -9.22 -7.69
C GLN A 53 -18.51 -7.75 -7.80
N ILE A 54 -17.20 -7.50 -7.89
CA ILE A 54 -16.63 -6.15 -7.99
C ILE A 54 -16.63 -5.72 -9.45
N PRO A 55 -16.99 -4.45 -9.77
CA PRO A 55 -16.90 -3.93 -11.13
C PRO A 55 -15.50 -4.13 -11.74
N SER A 56 -15.43 -4.53 -13.01
CA SER A 56 -14.16 -4.93 -13.65
C SER A 56 -13.11 -3.81 -13.67
N GLU A 57 -13.54 -2.56 -13.83
CA GLU A 57 -12.65 -1.38 -13.80
C GLU A 57 -12.00 -1.21 -12.42
N MET A 58 -12.82 -1.32 -11.36
CA MET A 58 -12.34 -1.27 -9.99
C MET A 58 -11.44 -2.46 -9.68
N LEU A 59 -11.80 -3.67 -10.12
CA LEU A 59 -10.96 -4.86 -9.93
C LEU A 59 -9.57 -4.68 -10.58
N ALA A 60 -9.52 -4.16 -11.80
CA ALA A 60 -8.26 -3.88 -12.49
C ALA A 60 -7.42 -2.84 -11.74
N GLU A 61 -8.06 -1.81 -11.20
CA GLU A 61 -7.38 -0.81 -10.38
C GLU A 61 -6.80 -1.42 -9.10
N LEU A 62 -7.57 -2.25 -8.39
CA LEU A 62 -7.12 -2.90 -7.15
C LEU A 62 -5.94 -3.84 -7.38
N ILE A 63 -5.87 -4.49 -8.54
CA ILE A 63 -4.71 -5.27 -8.97
C ILE A 63 -3.52 -4.36 -9.27
N ASN A 64 -3.74 -3.26 -9.99
CA ASN A 64 -2.69 -2.32 -10.38
C ASN A 64 -2.00 -1.67 -9.17
N ILE A 65 -2.74 -1.37 -8.10
CA ILE A 65 -2.17 -0.84 -6.86
C ILE A 65 -1.60 -1.94 -5.94
N GLU A 66 -1.62 -3.21 -6.36
CA GLU A 66 -1.22 -4.39 -5.59
C GLU A 66 -2.01 -4.61 -4.29
N LEU A 67 -3.27 -4.14 -4.23
CA LEU A 67 -4.17 -4.54 -3.14
C LEU A 67 -4.64 -5.97 -3.34
N LEU A 68 -4.92 -6.35 -4.59
CA LEU A 68 -5.24 -7.72 -4.99
C LEU A 68 -4.06 -8.31 -5.74
N VAL A 69 -3.58 -9.45 -5.25
CA VAL A 69 -2.41 -10.14 -5.79
C VAL A 69 -2.77 -11.58 -6.18
N PRO A 70 -2.01 -12.23 -7.06
CA PRO A 70 -2.20 -13.65 -7.35
C PRO A 70 -2.18 -14.51 -6.08
N GLU A 71 -3.09 -15.48 -6.00
CA GLU A 71 -3.22 -16.34 -4.81
C GLU A 71 -1.90 -17.06 -4.46
N GLU A 72 -1.21 -17.54 -5.49
CA GLU A 72 0.06 -18.28 -5.41
C GLU A 72 1.28 -17.39 -5.10
N GLU A 73 1.13 -16.06 -5.07
CA GLU A 73 2.26 -15.16 -4.84
C GLU A 73 2.76 -15.27 -3.39
N ASN A 74 4.05 -15.55 -3.21
CA ASN A 74 4.72 -15.33 -1.93
C ASN A 74 5.19 -13.87 -1.86
N GLU A 75 4.31 -13.01 -1.33
CA GLU A 75 4.50 -11.55 -1.35
C GLU A 75 5.80 -11.09 -0.70
N LEU A 76 6.21 -11.66 0.44
CA LEU A 76 7.47 -11.28 1.10
C LEU A 76 8.67 -11.62 0.22
N GLN A 77 8.67 -12.82 -0.39
CA GLN A 77 9.75 -13.24 -1.27
C GLN A 77 9.82 -12.36 -2.52
N THR A 78 8.67 -12.02 -3.10
CA THR A 78 8.58 -11.08 -4.24
C THR A 78 9.22 -9.74 -3.89
N ILE A 79 8.85 -9.15 -2.75
CA ILE A 79 9.38 -7.85 -2.31
C ILE A 79 10.90 -7.93 -2.07
N ILE A 80 11.39 -9.00 -1.40
CA ILE A 80 12.82 -9.19 -1.18
C ILE A 80 13.58 -9.28 -2.50
N GLN A 81 13.07 -10.06 -3.45
CA GLN A 81 13.69 -10.23 -4.75
C GLN A 81 13.71 -8.92 -5.55
N GLN A 82 12.62 -8.16 -5.53
CA GLN A 82 12.55 -6.85 -6.18
C GLN A 82 13.58 -5.89 -5.57
N ASN A 83 13.65 -5.80 -4.24
CA ASN A 83 14.62 -4.96 -3.54
C ASN A 83 16.07 -5.36 -3.87
N GLN A 84 16.37 -6.66 -3.91
CA GLN A 84 17.69 -7.16 -4.28
C GLN A 84 18.06 -6.81 -5.72
N SER A 85 17.11 -6.92 -6.66
CA SER A 85 17.32 -6.51 -8.05
C SER A 85 17.62 -5.02 -8.15
N THR A 86 16.84 -4.18 -7.46
CA THR A 86 17.05 -2.72 -7.44
C THR A 86 18.41 -2.36 -6.83
N ILE A 87 18.82 -3.01 -5.74
CA ILE A 87 20.15 -2.80 -5.13
C ILE A 87 21.27 -3.21 -6.09
N ALA A 88 21.11 -4.32 -6.81
CA ALA A 88 22.11 -4.80 -7.76
C ALA A 88 22.29 -3.86 -8.97
N GLU A 89 21.25 -3.08 -9.31
CA GLU A 89 21.24 -2.10 -10.39
C GLU A 89 21.54 -0.67 -9.91
N ASP A 90 21.64 -0.43 -8.59
CA ASP A 90 21.87 0.90 -8.03
C ASP A 90 23.36 1.28 -8.08
N GLU A 91 23.69 2.17 -9.01
CA GLU A 91 25.04 2.73 -9.16
C GLU A 91 25.22 4.07 -8.40
N ASN A 92 24.22 4.53 -7.65
CA ASN A 92 24.26 5.84 -6.99
C ASN A 92 25.16 5.82 -5.75
N LEU A 93 26.01 6.84 -5.62
CA LEU A 93 26.75 7.13 -4.40
C LEU A 93 26.13 8.32 -3.66
N TYR A 94 25.54 8.06 -2.50
CA TYR A 94 25.03 9.11 -1.62
C TYR A 94 26.10 9.55 -0.63
N LEU A 95 26.43 10.85 -0.62
CA LEU A 95 27.35 11.45 0.33
C LEU A 95 26.63 12.51 1.16
N VAL A 96 26.64 12.34 2.49
CA VAL A 96 26.18 13.38 3.43
C VAL A 96 27.41 14.15 3.91
N ILE A 97 27.45 15.44 3.62
CA ILE A 97 28.51 16.33 4.09
C ILE A 97 27.96 17.14 5.26
N GLN A 98 28.51 16.91 6.45
CA GLN A 98 28.28 17.74 7.63
C GLN A 98 29.57 18.51 7.97
N PRO A 99 29.73 19.76 7.49
CA PRO A 99 30.98 20.52 7.66
C PRO A 99 31.30 20.86 9.12
N THR A 100 30.30 20.84 10.00
CA THR A 100 30.46 21.11 11.42
C THR A 100 29.42 20.33 12.25
N ALA A 101 29.86 19.84 13.40
CA ALA A 101 28.98 19.29 14.43
C ALA A 101 28.42 20.38 15.37
N TYR A 102 28.78 21.65 15.16
CA TYR A 102 28.31 22.76 15.99
C TYR A 102 26.83 23.05 15.75
N CYS A 103 26.03 22.92 16.80
CA CYS A 103 24.63 23.32 16.83
C CYS A 103 24.37 24.11 18.12
N GLN A 104 23.70 25.26 18.02
CA GLN A 104 23.33 26.11 19.16
C GLN A 104 22.12 25.55 19.95
N LEU A 105 21.51 24.47 19.44
CA LEU A 105 20.33 23.85 20.03
C LEU A 105 20.73 22.65 20.87
N GLY A 106 20.09 22.50 22.04
CA GLY A 106 20.26 21.37 22.95
C GLY A 106 19.12 20.37 22.84
N CYS A 107 18.94 19.75 21.67
CA CYS A 107 17.90 18.74 21.48
C CYS A 107 18.21 17.48 22.31
N HIS A 108 17.22 17.01 23.09
CA HIS A 108 17.39 15.90 24.04
C HIS A 108 17.46 14.50 23.41
N TYR A 109 17.21 14.39 22.11
CA TYR A 109 17.19 13.11 21.38
C TYR A 109 18.50 12.81 20.63
N PHE A 110 19.56 13.58 20.91
CA PHE A 110 20.91 13.31 20.41
C PHE A 110 21.61 12.19 21.18
#